data_AF-A0A7J8E782-F1
#
_entry.id   AF-A0A7J8E782-F1
#
_cell.length_a   1.000
_cell.length_b   1.000
_cell.length_c   1.000
_cell.angle_alpha   90.00
_cell.angle_beta   90.00
_cell.angle_gamma   90.00
#
_symmetry.space_group_name_H-M   'P 1'
#
loop_
_entity.id
_entity.type
_entity.pdbx_description
1 polymer ?
#
loop_
_entity_poly.entity_id
_entity_poly.type
_entity_poly.pdbx_seq_one_letter_code
_entity_poly.pdbx_strand_id
1 'polypeptide(L)'
;MQSCGGQIIPPAGYFQKVAEYVHQAEGVFIADEVQVGFGRVGKHFWSFQMHGEDFVPDIVTMGKPMGNGHPVACVVTTKEIAEAFSSSGMEYFNTYGGNPVSSAIGLAVLDVIENEDLQGNATRVGNYLTELLNKQKAKHTLIGDIRGIGLFIGIDLVKDGQSRTPATAEAQHVIYKMKEKRVLLSADGPHRNVLKIKPPMCFTEEDAKFMVDQLDEILTVLEEAMGAQTESLVSDNTLCRTKMPKEACLELLSEGAPDQKENPSQKRNGLRTDKHSLLSKRLKT
;
A
#
# COMPACT_ATOMS: atom_id res chain seq x y z
N MET A 1 5.47 -5.98 -9.05
CA MET A 1 5.51 -4.65 -8.38
C MET A 1 5.20 -4.80 -6.90
N GLN A 2 5.65 -3.89 -6.03
CA GLN A 2 5.37 -3.96 -4.60
C GLN A 2 4.28 -2.97 -4.19
N SER A 3 3.16 -3.47 -3.66
CA SER A 3 2.12 -2.59 -3.10
C SER A 3 2.53 -2.06 -1.72
N CYS A 4 2.62 -2.92 -0.70
CA CYS A 4 3.01 -2.52 0.67
C CYS A 4 4.39 -1.85 0.77
N GLY A 5 5.29 -2.11 -0.19
CA GLY A 5 6.61 -1.47 -0.29
C GLY A 5 6.56 0.00 -0.76
N GLY A 6 5.40 0.51 -1.18
CA GLY A 6 5.22 1.90 -1.60
C GLY A 6 5.13 2.06 -3.13
N GLN A 7 4.34 1.23 -3.81
CA GLN A 7 4.13 1.22 -5.27
C GLN A 7 5.43 1.14 -6.09
N ILE A 8 6.32 0.22 -5.72
CA ILE A 8 7.62 0.09 -6.38
C ILE A 8 7.49 -0.67 -7.69
N ILE A 9 7.96 -0.03 -8.77
CA ILE A 9 8.15 -0.64 -10.09
C ILE A 9 9.65 -0.95 -10.24
N PRO A 10 10.03 -2.23 -10.33
CA PRO A 10 11.42 -2.60 -10.56
C PRO A 10 11.91 -2.06 -11.92
N PRO A 11 13.20 -1.68 -12.03
CA PRO A 11 13.76 -1.21 -13.28
C PRO A 11 13.64 -2.24 -14.42
N ALA A 12 13.65 -1.77 -15.66
CA ALA A 12 13.69 -2.64 -16.83
C ALA A 12 14.90 -3.60 -16.77
N GLY A 13 14.68 -4.86 -17.14
CA GLY A 13 15.70 -5.92 -17.09
C GLY A 13 16.06 -6.43 -15.68
N TYR A 14 15.55 -5.84 -14.59
CA TYR A 14 15.82 -6.33 -13.23
C TYR A 14 15.34 -7.77 -13.05
N PHE A 15 14.05 -8.04 -13.30
CA PHE A 15 13.51 -9.38 -13.09
C PHE A 15 14.06 -10.41 -14.08
N GLN A 16 14.35 -10.02 -15.31
CA GLN A 16 14.99 -10.91 -16.29
C GLN A 16 16.32 -11.44 -15.74
N LYS A 17 17.19 -10.55 -15.27
CA LYS A 17 18.49 -10.93 -14.69
C LYS A 17 18.33 -11.76 -13.40
N VAL A 18 17.34 -11.42 -12.57
CA VAL A 18 17.05 -12.21 -11.36
C VAL A 18 16.62 -13.62 -11.74
N ALA A 19 15.71 -13.78 -12.70
CA ALA A 19 15.27 -15.08 -13.17
C ALA A 19 16.43 -15.91 -13.74
N GLU A 20 17.30 -15.30 -14.56
CA GLU A 20 18.51 -15.96 -15.08
C GLU A 20 19.38 -16.55 -13.96
N TYR A 21 19.67 -15.78 -12.90
CA TYR A 21 20.46 -16.27 -11.77
C TYR A 21 19.73 -17.32 -10.93
N VAL A 22 18.41 -17.17 -10.74
CA VAL A 22 17.59 -18.13 -10.00
C VAL A 22 17.54 -19.47 -10.74
N HIS A 23 17.34 -19.46 -12.06
CA HIS A 23 17.31 -20.67 -12.89
C HIS A 23 18.68 -21.36 -12.97
N GLN A 24 19.78 -20.59 -13.01
CA GLN A 24 21.14 -21.16 -12.91
C GLN A 24 21.37 -21.92 -11.59
N ALA A 25 20.63 -21.59 -10.55
CA ALA A 25 20.65 -22.27 -9.26
C ALA A 25 19.52 -23.31 -9.12
N GLU A 26 18.89 -23.73 -10.22
CA GLU A 26 17.76 -24.67 -10.25
C GLU A 26 16.53 -24.21 -9.43
N GLY A 27 16.41 -22.90 -9.20
CA GLY A 27 15.24 -22.28 -8.58
C GLY A 27 14.16 -21.93 -9.59
N VAL A 28 13.03 -21.42 -9.10
CA VAL A 28 11.90 -20.94 -9.91
C VAL A 28 11.56 -19.49 -9.58
N PHE A 29 11.03 -18.77 -10.57
CA PHE A 29 10.54 -17.40 -10.43
C PHE A 29 9.02 -17.38 -10.21
N ILE A 30 8.60 -16.80 -9.09
CA ILE A 30 7.18 -16.62 -8.75
C ILE A 30 6.80 -15.15 -8.93
N ALA A 31 5.88 -14.87 -9.85
CA ALA A 31 5.25 -13.56 -9.99
C ALA A 31 3.94 -13.50 -9.18
N ASP A 32 3.93 -12.67 -8.14
CA ASP A 32 2.71 -12.35 -7.38
C ASP A 32 1.92 -11.23 -8.06
N GLU A 33 0.80 -11.62 -8.67
CA GLU A 33 -0.13 -10.75 -9.40
C GLU A 33 -1.40 -10.44 -8.58
N VAL A 34 -1.44 -10.79 -7.29
CA VAL A 34 -2.65 -10.66 -6.43
C VAL A 34 -3.15 -9.21 -6.35
N GLN A 35 -2.27 -8.22 -6.41
CA GLN A 35 -2.64 -6.80 -6.38
C GLN A 35 -2.65 -6.12 -7.77
N VAL A 36 -1.95 -6.69 -8.75
CA VAL A 36 -1.50 -5.96 -9.95
C VAL A 36 -1.85 -6.65 -11.28
N GLY A 37 -2.46 -7.84 -11.24
CA GLY A 37 -2.97 -8.50 -12.44
C GLY A 37 -4.30 -7.93 -12.94
N PHE A 38 -4.94 -8.65 -13.87
CA PHE A 38 -6.25 -8.35 -14.44
C PHE A 38 -6.35 -6.95 -15.10
N GLY A 39 -5.35 -6.61 -15.90
CA GLY A 39 -5.36 -5.38 -16.72
C GLY A 39 -5.04 -4.09 -15.95
N ARG A 40 -4.74 -4.18 -14.65
CA ARG A 40 -4.53 -3.02 -13.76
C ARG A 40 -3.49 -2.02 -14.28
N VAL A 41 -2.43 -2.54 -14.90
CA VAL A 41 -1.31 -1.77 -15.46
C VAL A 41 -1.65 -1.10 -16.79
N GLY A 42 -2.84 -1.34 -17.31
CA GLY A 42 -3.32 -0.78 -18.56
C GLY A 42 -2.78 -1.50 -19.78
N LYS A 43 -1.52 -1.27 -20.17
CA LYS A 43 -0.99 -1.81 -21.44
C LYS A 43 -1.02 -3.35 -21.53
N HIS A 44 -0.98 -4.03 -20.39
CA HIS A 44 -0.89 -5.49 -20.30
C HIS A 44 -1.91 -6.06 -19.31
N PHE A 45 -2.29 -7.33 -19.50
CA PHE A 45 -3.21 -8.02 -18.60
C PHE A 45 -2.52 -8.44 -17.29
N TRP A 46 -1.24 -8.84 -17.36
CA TRP A 46 -0.41 -9.15 -16.21
C TRP A 46 0.69 -8.10 -16.01
N SER A 47 0.99 -7.74 -14.77
CA SER A 47 2.04 -6.77 -14.48
C SER A 47 3.42 -7.23 -14.94
N PHE A 48 3.74 -8.52 -14.84
CA PHE A 48 5.06 -9.03 -15.21
C PHE A 48 5.37 -8.78 -16.70
N GLN A 49 4.36 -8.71 -17.57
CA GLN A 49 4.51 -8.46 -19.01
C GLN A 49 5.11 -7.07 -19.32
N MET A 50 5.10 -6.14 -18.35
CA MET A 50 5.82 -4.86 -18.47
C MET A 50 7.34 -5.03 -18.66
N HIS A 51 7.89 -6.20 -18.31
CA HIS A 51 9.30 -6.49 -18.46
C HIS A 51 9.69 -7.09 -19.82
N GLY A 52 8.72 -7.20 -20.75
CA GLY A 52 8.93 -7.71 -22.11
C GLY A 52 8.17 -9.01 -22.37
N GLU A 53 7.97 -9.32 -23.65
CA GLU A 53 7.26 -10.53 -24.09
C GLU A 53 8.05 -11.81 -23.75
N ASP A 54 9.37 -11.73 -23.69
CA ASP A 54 10.27 -12.84 -23.35
C ASP A 54 10.37 -13.12 -21.84
N PHE A 55 9.85 -12.23 -20.99
CA PHE A 55 9.88 -12.43 -19.54
C PHE A 55 8.66 -13.25 -19.09
N VAL A 56 8.87 -14.54 -18.84
CA VAL A 56 7.82 -15.49 -18.44
C VAL A 56 8.17 -16.09 -17.07
N PRO A 57 7.37 -15.80 -16.01
CA PRO A 57 7.48 -16.46 -14.72
C PRO A 57 7.15 -17.95 -14.80
N ASP A 58 7.81 -18.77 -13.97
CA ASP A 58 7.48 -20.19 -13.86
C ASP A 58 6.14 -20.42 -13.15
N ILE A 59 5.84 -19.55 -12.18
CA ILE A 59 4.63 -19.58 -11.37
C ILE A 59 4.02 -18.18 -11.28
N VAL A 60 2.72 -18.07 -11.54
CA VAL A 60 1.95 -16.85 -11.35
C VAL A 60 0.87 -17.09 -10.29
N THR A 61 0.82 -16.23 -9.27
CA THR A 61 -0.22 -16.28 -8.24
C THR A 61 -1.19 -15.11 -8.42
N MET A 62 -2.49 -15.40 -8.27
CA MET A 62 -3.55 -14.41 -8.41
C MET A 62 -4.63 -14.65 -7.35
N GLY A 63 -5.37 -13.60 -7.00
CA GLY A 63 -6.27 -13.65 -5.84
C GLY A 63 -7.43 -12.67 -5.95
N LYS A 64 -7.66 -11.94 -4.86
CA LYS A 64 -8.85 -11.13 -4.56
C LYS A 64 -9.52 -10.41 -5.76
N PRO A 65 -8.79 -9.75 -6.69
CA PRO A 65 -9.44 -9.07 -7.81
C PRO A 65 -10.20 -10.02 -8.75
N MET A 66 -9.77 -11.27 -8.89
CA MET A 66 -10.34 -12.24 -9.85
C MET A 66 -11.79 -12.62 -9.57
N GLY A 67 -12.26 -12.41 -8.33
CA GLY A 67 -13.60 -12.74 -7.89
C GLY A 67 -14.48 -11.53 -7.62
N ASN A 68 -14.02 -10.30 -7.92
CA ASN A 68 -14.69 -9.05 -7.54
C ASN A 68 -15.20 -9.04 -6.08
N GLY A 69 -14.38 -9.56 -5.15
CA GLY A 69 -14.71 -9.69 -3.73
C GLY A 69 -15.10 -11.09 -3.26
N HIS A 70 -15.49 -11.99 -4.17
CA HIS A 70 -15.70 -13.40 -3.83
C HIS A 70 -14.37 -14.09 -3.48
N PRO A 71 -14.33 -14.99 -2.47
CA PRO A 71 -13.12 -15.73 -2.09
C PRO A 71 -12.67 -16.74 -3.16
N VAL A 72 -11.93 -16.25 -4.15
CA VAL A 72 -11.30 -17.09 -5.19
C VAL A 72 -9.88 -16.60 -5.46
N ALA A 73 -8.99 -17.55 -5.68
CA ALA A 73 -7.57 -17.37 -5.99
C ALA A 73 -7.12 -18.49 -6.92
N CYS A 74 -6.01 -18.29 -7.62
CA CYS A 74 -5.46 -19.28 -8.53
C CYS A 74 -3.93 -19.23 -8.53
N VAL A 75 -3.31 -20.38 -8.81
CA VAL A 75 -1.89 -20.51 -9.14
C VAL A 75 -1.82 -21.13 -10.52
N VAL A 76 -1.11 -20.46 -11.43
CA VAL A 76 -0.81 -20.96 -12.77
C VAL A 76 0.67 -21.30 -12.83
N THR A 77 1.02 -22.45 -13.39
CA THR A 77 2.40 -22.95 -13.45
C THR A 77 2.62 -23.82 -14.69
N THR A 78 3.86 -24.19 -14.96
CA THR A 78 4.25 -25.09 -16.05
C THR A 78 3.82 -26.53 -15.77
N LYS A 79 3.74 -27.34 -16.84
CA LYS A 79 3.46 -28.79 -16.72
C LYS A 79 4.52 -29.50 -15.89
N GLU A 80 5.79 -29.18 -16.12
CA GLU A 80 6.93 -29.77 -15.40
C GLU A 80 6.79 -29.60 -13.88
N ILE A 81 6.49 -28.38 -13.42
CA ILE A 81 6.29 -28.10 -12.00
C ILE A 81 5.05 -28.83 -11.46
N ALA A 82 3.96 -28.85 -12.23
CA ALA A 82 2.74 -29.55 -11.83
C ALA A 82 2.93 -31.08 -11.73
N GLU A 83 3.69 -31.67 -12.65
CA GLU A 83 4.03 -33.10 -12.67
C GLU A 83 4.97 -33.48 -11.53
N ALA A 84 5.98 -32.64 -11.24
CA ALA A 84 6.85 -32.82 -10.08
C ALA A 84 6.04 -32.77 -8.76
N PHE A 85 5.09 -31.85 -8.67
CA PHE A 85 4.21 -31.74 -7.50
C PHE A 85 3.30 -32.97 -7.35
N SER A 86 2.67 -33.44 -8.44
CA SER A 86 1.78 -34.61 -8.39
C SER A 86 2.53 -35.92 -8.11
N SER A 87 3.77 -36.04 -8.58
CA SER A 87 4.61 -37.22 -8.40
C SER A 87 5.26 -37.30 -7.01
N SER A 88 5.12 -36.27 -6.17
CA SER A 88 5.68 -36.22 -4.81
C SER A 88 5.07 -37.25 -3.85
N GLY A 89 3.98 -37.92 -4.24
CA GLY A 89 3.21 -38.84 -3.39
C GLY A 89 2.26 -38.13 -2.41
N MET A 90 2.24 -36.80 -2.39
CA MET A 90 1.28 -36.02 -1.63
C MET A 90 -0.01 -35.84 -2.42
N GLU A 91 -1.11 -36.37 -1.90
CA GLU A 91 -2.44 -36.08 -2.45
C GLU A 91 -2.80 -34.63 -2.12
N TYR A 92 -2.77 -33.76 -3.14
CA TYR A 92 -3.23 -32.39 -3.01
C TYR A 92 -4.72 -32.31 -3.36
N PHE A 93 -5.52 -31.87 -2.38
CA PHE A 93 -6.94 -31.63 -2.54
C PHE A 93 -7.34 -30.31 -1.89
N ASN A 94 -8.27 -29.58 -2.50
CA ASN A 94 -8.82 -28.35 -1.97
C ASN A 94 -10.37 -28.38 -1.98
N THR A 95 -10.99 -28.38 -0.81
CA THR A 95 -12.45 -28.52 -0.67
C THR A 95 -13.26 -27.46 -1.44
N TYR A 96 -12.69 -26.26 -1.60
CA TYR A 96 -13.32 -25.14 -2.30
C TYR A 96 -12.65 -24.80 -3.64
N GLY A 97 -11.61 -25.53 -4.05
CA GLY A 97 -10.97 -25.26 -5.32
C GLY A 97 -11.81 -25.74 -6.49
N GLY A 98 -11.76 -24.99 -7.60
CA GLY A 98 -12.48 -25.33 -8.82
C GLY A 98 -14.01 -25.39 -8.67
N ASN A 99 -14.61 -24.75 -7.66
CA ASN A 99 -16.06 -24.84 -7.49
C ASN A 99 -16.80 -24.06 -8.61
N PRO A 100 -17.97 -24.53 -9.07
CA PRO A 100 -18.69 -23.92 -10.18
C PRO A 100 -19.10 -22.45 -9.94
N VAL A 101 -19.42 -22.08 -8.69
CA VAL A 101 -19.83 -20.71 -8.35
C VAL A 101 -18.66 -19.74 -8.53
N SER A 102 -17.49 -20.05 -7.96
CA SER A 102 -16.29 -19.24 -8.14
C SER A 102 -15.84 -19.21 -9.61
N SER A 103 -16.02 -20.30 -10.35
CA SER A 103 -15.68 -20.35 -11.79
C SER A 103 -16.59 -19.43 -12.62
N ALA A 104 -17.91 -19.47 -12.38
CA ALA A 104 -18.87 -18.59 -13.05
C ALA A 104 -18.61 -17.11 -12.73
N ILE A 105 -18.27 -16.79 -11.47
CA ILE A 105 -17.89 -15.43 -11.06
C ILE A 105 -16.61 -15.00 -11.77
N GLY A 106 -15.59 -15.85 -11.81
CA GLY A 106 -14.33 -15.55 -12.49
C GLY A 106 -14.53 -15.28 -13.98
N LEU A 107 -15.34 -16.10 -14.66
CA LEU A 107 -15.71 -15.88 -16.06
C LEU A 107 -16.42 -14.54 -16.25
N ALA A 108 -17.43 -14.23 -15.44
CA ALA A 108 -18.13 -12.95 -15.52
C ALA A 108 -17.21 -11.74 -15.29
N VAL A 109 -16.22 -11.85 -14.39
CA VAL A 109 -15.20 -10.81 -14.20
C VAL A 109 -14.35 -10.62 -15.46
N LEU A 110 -13.91 -11.71 -16.10
CA LEU A 110 -13.16 -11.64 -17.35
C LEU A 110 -14.00 -11.01 -18.48
N ASP A 111 -15.26 -11.44 -18.61
CA ASP A 111 -16.20 -10.90 -19.60
C ASP A 111 -16.41 -9.39 -19.42
N VAL A 112 -16.55 -8.92 -18.17
CA VAL A 112 -16.71 -7.48 -17.87
C VAL A 112 -15.44 -6.70 -18.21
N ILE A 113 -14.25 -7.25 -17.89
CA ILE A 113 -12.98 -6.59 -18.22
C ILE A 113 -12.84 -6.38 -19.74
N GLU A 114 -13.22 -7.39 -20.53
CA GLU A 114 -13.18 -7.35 -21.99
C GLU A 114 -14.28 -6.42 -22.55
N ASN A 115 -15.54 -6.65 -22.20
CA ASN A 115 -16.70 -5.97 -22.79
C ASN A 115 -16.73 -4.47 -22.49
N GLU A 116 -16.24 -4.05 -21.31
CA GLU A 116 -16.19 -2.63 -20.91
C GLU A 116 -14.83 -1.96 -21.19
N ASP A 117 -13.89 -2.65 -21.86
CA ASP A 117 -12.53 -2.16 -22.12
C ASP A 117 -11.86 -1.60 -20.83
N LEU A 118 -11.97 -2.34 -19.72
CA LEU A 118 -11.48 -1.87 -18.42
C LEU A 118 -9.95 -1.72 -18.40
N GLN A 119 -9.26 -2.58 -19.15
CA GLN A 119 -7.82 -2.49 -19.35
C GLN A 119 -7.44 -1.20 -20.14
N GLY A 120 -8.18 -0.86 -21.20
CA GLY A 120 -8.01 0.41 -21.90
C GLY A 120 -8.37 1.61 -21.02
N ASN A 121 -9.42 1.51 -20.21
CA ASN A 121 -9.78 2.55 -19.24
C ASN A 121 -8.63 2.82 -18.25
N ALA A 122 -8.02 1.76 -17.70
CA ALA A 122 -6.88 1.92 -16.80
C ALA A 122 -5.69 2.60 -17.48
N THR A 123 -5.47 2.36 -18.77
CA THR A 123 -4.45 3.07 -19.55
C THR A 123 -4.78 4.56 -19.70
N ARG A 124 -6.00 4.88 -20.16
CA ARG A 124 -6.43 6.27 -20.41
C ARG A 124 -6.43 7.10 -19.12
N VAL A 125 -7.18 6.63 -18.11
CA VAL A 125 -7.34 7.33 -16.84
C VAL A 125 -6.05 7.35 -16.03
N GLY A 126 -5.25 6.28 -16.09
CA GLY A 126 -3.94 6.23 -15.45
C GLY A 126 -2.95 7.26 -16.01
N ASN A 127 -2.92 7.43 -17.34
CA ASN A 127 -2.10 8.45 -18.00
C ASN A 127 -2.57 9.86 -17.63
N TYR A 128 -3.88 10.12 -17.74
CA TYR A 128 -4.48 11.40 -17.35
C TYR A 128 -4.18 11.76 -15.88
N LEU A 129 -4.36 10.80 -14.96
CA LEU A 129 -4.07 10.99 -13.56
C LEU A 129 -2.57 11.25 -13.30
N THR A 130 -1.68 10.55 -14.01
CA THR A 130 -0.23 10.78 -13.91
C THR A 130 0.15 12.19 -14.37
N GLU A 131 -0.44 12.70 -15.45
CA GLU A 131 -0.23 14.08 -15.91
C GLU A 131 -0.72 15.11 -14.88
N LEU A 132 -1.91 14.91 -14.31
CA LEU A 132 -2.44 15.78 -13.25
C LEU A 132 -1.52 15.79 -12.02
N LEU A 133 -1.09 14.62 -11.57
CA LEU A 133 -0.21 14.51 -10.42
C LEU A 133 1.16 15.15 -10.68
N ASN A 134 1.73 15.01 -11.88
CA ASN A 134 2.99 15.68 -12.22
C ASN A 134 2.88 17.21 -12.14
N LYS A 135 1.73 17.79 -12.48
CA LYS A 135 1.46 19.23 -12.23
C LYS A 135 1.41 19.54 -10.74
N GLN A 136 0.82 18.66 -9.93
CA GLN A 136 0.83 18.80 -8.47
C GLN A 136 2.24 18.71 -7.90
N LYS A 137 3.08 17.80 -8.38
CA LYS A 137 4.50 17.70 -7.98
C LYS A 137 5.29 18.96 -8.29
N ALA A 138 5.00 19.62 -9.40
CA ALA A 138 5.67 20.88 -9.76
C ALA A 138 5.31 22.04 -8.81
N LYS A 139 4.15 21.97 -8.13
CA LYS A 139 3.67 23.03 -7.24
C LYS A 139 3.86 22.74 -5.76
N HIS A 140 3.85 21.46 -5.36
CA HIS A 140 3.89 21.02 -3.98
C HIS A 140 5.22 20.36 -3.64
N THR A 141 5.96 21.02 -2.75
CA THR A 141 7.25 20.55 -2.22
C THR A 141 7.13 19.24 -1.43
N LEU A 142 5.97 18.97 -0.83
CA LEU A 142 5.71 17.71 -0.14
C LEU A 142 5.73 16.50 -1.07
N ILE A 143 5.51 16.66 -2.39
CA ILE A 143 5.51 15.55 -3.34
C ILE A 143 6.94 15.28 -3.81
N GLY A 144 7.59 14.29 -3.23
CA GLY A 144 8.94 13.89 -3.62
C GLY A 144 8.95 13.08 -4.91
N ASP A 145 8.00 12.16 -5.06
CA ASP A 145 7.94 11.26 -6.21
C ASP A 145 6.51 10.84 -6.57
N ILE A 146 6.31 10.62 -7.87
CA ILE A 146 5.08 10.03 -8.41
C ILE A 146 5.50 8.83 -9.22
N ARG A 147 5.00 7.67 -8.84
CA ARG A 147 5.35 6.40 -9.48
C ARG A 147 4.14 5.51 -9.58
N GLY A 148 4.14 4.64 -10.58
CA GLY A 148 2.97 3.83 -10.88
C GLY A 148 2.75 3.72 -12.38
N ILE A 149 1.77 2.91 -12.74
CA ILE A 149 1.28 2.75 -14.10
C ILE A 149 -0.18 2.32 -14.06
N GLY A 150 -0.95 2.72 -15.07
CA GLY A 150 -2.39 2.45 -15.12
C GLY A 150 -3.09 2.97 -13.87
N LEU A 151 -3.94 2.13 -13.26
CA LEU A 151 -4.62 2.45 -12.00
C LEU A 151 -3.92 1.88 -10.76
N PHE A 152 -2.59 1.87 -10.77
CA PHE A 152 -1.74 1.50 -9.64
C PHE A 152 -0.68 2.60 -9.42
N ILE A 153 -1.01 3.59 -8.60
CA ILE A 153 -0.23 4.83 -8.46
C ILE A 153 0.10 5.12 -6.99
N GLY A 154 1.32 5.60 -6.76
CA GLY A 154 1.85 6.04 -5.49
C GLY A 154 2.34 7.49 -5.56
N ILE A 155 1.96 8.28 -4.55
CA ILE A 155 2.48 9.64 -4.33
C ILE A 155 3.34 9.60 -3.06
N ASP A 156 4.65 9.72 -3.23
CA ASP A 156 5.62 9.66 -2.14
C ASP A 156 5.78 11.04 -1.52
N LEU A 157 5.28 11.19 -0.28
CA LEU A 157 5.37 12.44 0.44
C LEU A 157 6.67 12.52 1.26
N VAL A 158 7.41 13.61 1.09
CA VAL A 158 8.69 13.87 1.76
C VAL A 158 8.70 15.25 2.40
N LYS A 159 9.40 15.39 3.52
CA LYS A 159 9.55 16.67 4.23
C LYS A 159 10.60 17.57 3.58
N ASP A 160 11.58 16.96 2.95
CA ASP A 160 12.69 17.62 2.29
C ASP A 160 13.08 16.82 1.04
N GLY A 161 13.26 17.52 -0.08
CA GLY A 161 13.51 16.91 -1.38
C GLY A 161 14.90 16.28 -1.49
N GLN A 162 15.90 16.79 -0.76
CA GLN A 162 17.28 16.28 -0.85
C GLN A 162 17.46 14.99 -0.03
N SER A 163 17.11 15.05 1.25
CA SER A 163 17.19 13.91 2.17
C SER A 163 16.11 12.87 1.89
N ARG A 164 15.03 13.25 1.18
CA ARG A 164 13.83 12.44 0.95
C ARG A 164 13.25 11.89 2.26
N THR A 165 13.35 12.68 3.32
CA THR A 165 12.85 12.30 4.65
C THR A 165 11.33 12.03 4.58
N PRO A 166 10.83 10.84 4.97
CA PRO A 166 9.41 10.51 4.85
C PRO A 166 8.49 11.47 5.61
N ALA A 167 7.46 11.99 4.92
CA ALA A 167 6.43 12.85 5.51
C ALA A 167 5.26 12.02 6.06
N THR A 168 5.55 11.16 7.05
CA THR A 168 4.59 10.18 7.59
C THR A 168 3.37 10.85 8.25
N ALA A 169 3.58 11.89 9.07
CA ALA A 169 2.50 12.55 9.80
C ALA A 169 1.60 13.34 8.82
N GLU A 170 2.24 13.98 7.86
CA GLU A 170 1.61 14.73 6.78
C GLU A 170 0.75 13.80 5.91
N ALA A 171 1.25 12.61 5.55
CA ALA A 171 0.47 11.61 4.82
C ALA A 171 -0.80 11.17 5.59
N GLN A 172 -0.70 10.95 6.91
CA GLN A 172 -1.88 10.62 7.73
C GLN A 172 -2.88 11.79 7.80
N HIS A 173 -2.38 13.02 7.89
CA HIS A 173 -3.21 14.22 7.85
C HIS A 173 -3.94 14.35 6.51
N VAL A 174 -3.23 14.17 5.39
CA VAL A 174 -3.82 14.19 4.04
C VAL A 174 -4.89 13.12 3.91
N ILE A 175 -4.65 11.87 4.35
CA ILE A 175 -5.67 10.80 4.34
C ILE A 175 -6.93 11.23 5.09
N TYR A 176 -6.77 11.81 6.28
CA TYR A 176 -7.89 12.28 7.09
C TYR A 176 -8.68 13.37 6.37
N LYS A 177 -7.99 14.36 5.79
CA LYS A 177 -8.62 15.46 5.05
C LYS A 177 -9.30 15.01 3.75
N MET A 178 -8.68 14.09 3.00
CA MET A 178 -9.30 13.48 1.82
C MET A 178 -10.62 12.77 2.21
N LYS A 179 -10.63 12.08 3.35
CA LYS A 179 -11.86 11.44 3.88
C LYS A 179 -12.95 12.45 4.22
N GLU A 180 -12.63 13.62 4.79
CA GLU A 180 -13.60 14.71 5.02
C GLU A 180 -14.22 15.19 3.69
N LYS A 181 -13.43 15.20 2.61
CA LYS A 181 -13.89 15.49 1.24
C LYS A 181 -14.51 14.29 0.52
N ARG A 182 -14.78 13.18 1.24
CA ARG A 182 -15.37 11.92 0.75
C ARG A 182 -14.51 11.14 -0.26
N VAL A 183 -13.20 11.37 -0.29
CA VAL A 183 -12.25 10.57 -1.08
C VAL A 183 -11.54 9.58 -0.17
N LEU A 184 -11.63 8.29 -0.50
CA LEU A 184 -11.02 7.22 0.29
C LEU A 184 -9.72 6.73 -0.35
N LEU A 185 -8.61 6.99 0.34
CA LEU A 185 -7.28 6.48 0.01
C LEU A 185 -6.55 6.05 1.29
N SER A 186 -5.37 5.47 1.14
CA SER A 186 -4.56 4.95 2.25
C SER A 186 -3.09 5.26 2.02
N ALA A 187 -2.23 5.04 3.01
CA ALA A 187 -0.78 5.10 2.83
C ALA A 187 -0.09 3.76 3.08
N ASP A 188 0.95 3.49 2.31
CA ASP A 188 1.88 2.38 2.50
C ASP A 188 3.33 2.84 2.34
N GLY A 189 4.22 1.91 1.96
CA GLY A 189 5.65 2.05 2.17
C GLY A 189 6.05 1.70 3.61
N PRO A 190 7.33 1.36 3.84
CA PRO A 190 7.85 1.07 5.18
C PRO A 190 7.66 2.23 6.16
N HIS A 191 7.56 3.46 5.65
CA HIS A 191 7.40 4.68 6.45
C HIS A 191 5.98 5.26 6.42
N ARG A 192 5.00 4.56 5.80
CA ARG A 192 3.59 5.02 5.73
C ARG A 192 3.41 6.42 5.15
N ASN A 193 4.26 6.82 4.22
CA ASN A 193 4.28 8.15 3.60
C ASN A 193 3.90 8.15 2.10
N VAL A 194 3.62 6.98 1.53
CA VAL A 194 3.23 6.85 0.12
C VAL A 194 1.71 6.76 0.02
N LEU A 195 1.05 7.81 -0.45
CA LEU A 195 -0.39 7.78 -0.71
C LEU A 195 -0.66 6.81 -1.86
N LYS A 196 -1.59 5.89 -1.64
CA LYS A 196 -1.90 4.79 -2.55
C LYS A 196 -3.22 5.02 -3.28
N ILE A 197 -3.16 4.97 -4.59
CA ILE A 197 -4.31 5.06 -5.50
C ILE A 197 -4.40 3.75 -6.29
N LYS A 198 -5.42 2.94 -5.97
CA LYS A 198 -5.75 1.68 -6.68
C LYS A 198 -7.27 1.41 -6.67
N PRO A 199 -8.06 2.26 -7.34
CA PRO A 199 -9.52 2.18 -7.32
C PRO A 199 -10.05 0.95 -8.09
N PRO A 200 -11.37 0.66 -8.05
CA PRO A 200 -12.01 -0.18 -9.05
C PRO A 200 -11.65 0.24 -10.49
N MET A 201 -11.65 -0.70 -11.44
CA MET A 201 -11.16 -0.44 -12.81
C MET A 201 -12.07 0.51 -13.61
N CYS A 202 -13.31 0.73 -13.18
CA CYS A 202 -14.26 1.67 -13.77
C CYS A 202 -14.07 3.13 -13.32
N PHE A 203 -13.01 3.44 -12.56
CA PHE A 203 -12.67 4.80 -12.13
C PHE A 203 -12.48 5.71 -13.35
N THR A 204 -13.08 6.91 -13.30
CA THR A 204 -13.18 7.81 -14.45
C THR A 204 -12.16 8.96 -14.39
N GLU A 205 -12.00 9.69 -15.51
CA GLU A 205 -11.24 10.94 -15.52
C GLU A 205 -11.86 12.02 -14.63
N GLU A 206 -13.19 12.03 -14.49
CA GLU A 206 -13.90 12.93 -13.58
C GLU A 206 -13.52 12.63 -12.12
N ASP A 207 -13.53 11.36 -11.73
CA ASP A 207 -13.09 10.93 -10.39
C ASP A 207 -11.62 11.29 -10.15
N ALA A 208 -10.75 11.08 -11.16
CA ALA A 208 -9.33 11.42 -11.09
C ALA A 208 -9.13 12.92 -10.87
N LYS A 209 -9.86 13.76 -11.64
CA LYS A 209 -9.81 15.21 -11.52
C LYS A 209 -10.32 15.68 -10.16
N PHE A 210 -11.48 15.17 -9.73
CA PHE A 210 -12.04 15.50 -8.43
C PHE A 210 -11.06 15.15 -7.30
N MET A 211 -10.48 13.94 -7.32
CA MET A 211 -9.49 13.53 -6.32
C MET A 211 -8.28 14.45 -6.29
N VAL A 212 -7.71 14.79 -7.45
CA VAL A 212 -6.55 15.67 -7.54
C VAL A 212 -6.88 17.09 -7.07
N ASP A 213 -8.06 17.62 -7.39
CA ASP A 213 -8.47 18.95 -6.94
C ASP A 213 -8.60 19.02 -5.41
N GLN A 214 -9.13 17.96 -4.78
CA GLN A 214 -9.18 17.90 -3.32
C GLN A 214 -7.78 17.77 -2.71
N LEU A 215 -6.90 16.97 -3.32
CA LEU A 215 -5.52 16.79 -2.86
C LEU A 215 -4.74 18.11 -2.93
N ASP A 216 -4.90 18.85 -4.02
CA ASP A 216 -4.31 20.16 -4.26
C ASP A 216 -4.68 21.16 -3.14
N GLU A 217 -5.97 21.32 -2.86
CA GLU A 217 -6.47 22.23 -1.82
C GLU A 217 -5.87 21.89 -0.45
N ILE A 218 -5.83 20.59 -0.12
CA ILE A 218 -5.32 20.08 1.15
C ILE A 218 -3.81 20.31 1.28
N LEU A 219 -3.04 20.01 0.23
CA LEU A 219 -1.59 20.21 0.24
C LEU A 219 -1.23 21.70 0.32
N THR A 220 -1.98 22.57 -0.36
CA THR A 220 -1.78 24.03 -0.30
C THR A 220 -1.92 24.53 1.15
N VAL A 221 -3.03 24.21 1.81
CA VAL A 221 -3.28 24.61 3.21
C VAL A 221 -2.23 24.03 4.16
N LEU A 222 -1.81 22.78 3.93
CA LEU A 222 -0.81 22.12 4.78
C LEU A 222 0.57 22.77 4.65
N GLU A 223 1.01 23.06 3.43
CA GLU A 223 2.30 23.70 3.16
C GLU A 223 2.35 25.14 3.69
N GLU A 224 1.27 25.91 3.53
CA GLU A 224 1.15 27.26 4.11
C GLU A 224 1.27 27.23 5.64
N ALA A 225 0.59 26.28 6.29
CA ALA A 225 0.67 26.11 7.74
C ALA A 225 2.08 25.71 8.22
N MET A 226 2.79 24.86 7.47
CA MET A 226 4.17 24.47 7.75
C MET A 226 5.17 25.62 7.54
N GLY A 227 4.96 26.44 6.50
CA GLY A 227 5.75 27.64 6.23
C GLY A 227 5.63 28.69 7.34
N ALA A 228 4.39 28.98 7.77
CA ALA A 228 4.13 29.94 8.84
C ALA A 228 4.77 29.55 10.20
N GLN A 229 4.78 28.25 10.54
CA GLN A 229 5.42 27.76 11.76
C GLN A 229 6.95 27.85 11.70
N THR A 230 7.52 27.68 10.50
CA THR A 230 8.97 27.83 10.30
C THR A 230 9.38 29.29 10.48
N GLU A 231 8.59 30.25 9.99
CA GLU A 231 8.83 31.68 10.18
C GLU A 231 8.65 32.14 11.63
N SER A 232 7.67 31.60 12.37
CA SER A 232 7.46 31.95 13.79
C SER A 232 8.59 31.43 14.70
N LEU A 233 9.11 30.23 14.43
CA LEU A 233 10.25 29.65 15.17
C LEU A 233 11.56 30.37 14.87
N VAL A 234 11.71 30.95 13.67
CA VAL A 234 12.86 31.80 13.32
C VAL A 234 12.74 33.18 13.96
N SER A 235 11.53 33.75 14.02
CA SER A 235 11.23 35.02 14.72
C SER A 235 11.59 34.97 16.20
N ASP A 236 11.23 33.89 16.91
CA ASP A 236 11.50 33.74 18.35
C ASP A 236 12.98 33.51 18.69
N ASN A 237 13.82 33.18 17.70
CA ASN A 237 15.28 33.10 17.86
C ASN A 237 16.02 34.41 17.53
N THR A 238 15.29 35.51 17.31
CA THR A 238 15.90 36.84 17.15
C THR A 238 16.22 37.41 18.52
N LEU A 239 17.50 37.42 18.88
CA LEU A 239 18.05 37.89 20.15
C LEU A 239 17.58 39.32 20.48
N CYS A 240 16.54 39.46 21.30
CA CYS A 240 16.15 40.74 21.90
C CYS A 240 17.22 41.14 22.93
N ARG A 241 18.20 41.94 22.50
CA ARG A 241 19.20 42.56 23.38
C ARG A 241 18.56 43.75 24.10
N THR A 242 18.00 43.50 25.27
CA THR A 242 17.74 44.57 26.24
C THR A 242 18.31 44.18 27.61
N LYS A 243 19.13 45.11 28.12
CA LYS A 243 19.95 45.00 29.34
C LYS A 243 19.09 44.73 30.57
N MET A 244 19.55 43.80 31.42
CA MET A 244 19.07 43.68 32.80
C MET A 244 19.70 44.74 33.72
N PRO A 245 18.97 45.20 34.74
CA PRO A 245 19.52 45.57 36.03
C PRO A 245 19.19 44.51 37.10
N LYS A 246 20.08 44.40 38.10
CA LYS A 246 20.10 43.41 39.19
C LYS A 246 19.14 43.73 40.36
N GLU A 247 18.81 42.64 41.08
CA GLU A 247 18.35 42.48 42.49
C GLU A 247 16.87 42.71 42.87
N ALA A 248 16.18 41.63 43.29
CA ALA A 248 15.85 41.34 44.71
C ALA A 248 15.12 39.98 44.94
N CYS A 249 15.61 39.23 45.93
CA CYS A 249 15.03 38.24 46.86
C CYS A 249 13.99 37.14 46.47
N LEU A 250 14.45 35.88 46.66
CA LEU A 250 13.94 34.81 47.55
C LEU A 250 12.42 34.57 47.65
N GLU A 251 11.98 33.34 47.28
CA GLU A 251 11.52 32.34 48.25
C GLU A 251 11.26 30.94 47.64
N LEU A 252 11.45 29.91 48.48
CA LEU A 252 10.96 28.51 48.42
C LEU A 252 11.88 27.40 47.84
N LEU A 253 12.72 26.85 48.71
CA LEU A 253 13.04 25.42 48.77
C LEU A 253 12.98 24.93 50.23
N SER A 254 12.02 24.03 50.52
CA SER A 254 12.17 22.88 51.43
C SER A 254 10.88 22.05 51.34
N GLU A 255 10.91 20.93 50.63
CA GLU A 255 11.05 19.55 51.12
C GLU A 255 9.72 18.85 51.44
N GLY A 256 9.54 17.66 50.86
CA GLY A 256 8.50 16.71 51.22
C GLY A 256 8.04 15.81 50.06
N ALA A 257 8.72 14.69 49.85
CA ALA A 257 8.14 13.49 49.21
C ALA A 257 7.35 12.69 50.30
N PRO A 258 6.36 11.81 50.02
CA PRO A 258 6.56 10.66 49.13
C PRO A 258 5.33 10.09 48.35
N ASP A 259 5.67 9.18 47.43
CA ASP A 259 5.00 7.90 47.09
C ASP A 259 3.92 7.80 45.96
N GLN A 260 4.04 6.68 45.22
CA GLN A 260 3.09 6.00 44.30
C GLN A 260 2.92 6.57 42.87
N LYS A 261 2.97 5.83 41.75
CA LYS A 261 2.87 4.37 41.46
C LYS A 261 3.37 4.11 40.02
N GLU A 262 4.19 3.09 39.83
CA GLU A 262 4.49 2.50 38.51
C GLU A 262 3.36 1.57 38.04
N ASN A 263 3.17 1.49 36.72
CA ASN A 263 2.15 0.70 36.04
C ASN A 263 2.79 -0.55 35.38
N PRO A 264 2.48 -1.79 35.81
CA PRO A 264 2.93 -3.00 35.13
C PRO A 264 1.77 -3.72 34.43
N SER A 265 1.82 -3.83 33.10
CA SER A 265 0.97 -4.76 32.36
C SER A 265 1.70 -5.38 31.15
N GLN A 266 2.76 -6.14 31.46
CA GLN A 266 3.22 -7.23 30.60
C GLN A 266 2.90 -8.56 31.28
N LYS A 267 2.50 -9.54 30.45
CA LYS A 267 2.35 -10.99 30.72
C LYS A 267 1.06 -11.43 31.44
N ARG A 268 0.11 -11.96 30.64
CA ARG A 268 -0.70 -13.12 31.04
C ARG A 268 -0.83 -14.07 29.85
N ASN A 269 -0.22 -15.24 29.96
CA ASN A 269 -0.80 -16.53 29.60
C ASN A 269 0.11 -17.63 30.14
N GLY A 270 -0.28 -18.16 31.30
CA GLY A 270 0.32 -19.33 31.94
C GLY A 270 -0.80 -20.24 32.42
N LEU A 271 -0.66 -21.52 32.05
CA LEU A 271 -1.49 -22.69 32.36
C LEU A 271 -2.08 -22.72 33.78
N ARG A 272 -3.29 -23.29 33.89
CA ARG A 272 -3.58 -24.26 34.96
C ARG A 272 -4.70 -25.26 34.57
N THR A 273 -4.40 -26.51 34.88
CA THR A 273 -5.21 -27.73 34.91
C THR A 273 -6.26 -27.68 36.02
N ASP A 274 -7.48 -28.19 35.82
CA ASP A 274 -7.89 -29.57 36.17
C ASP A 274 -9.41 -29.80 35.98
N LYS A 275 -9.73 -31.01 35.54
CA LYS A 275 -10.93 -31.86 35.70
C LYS A 275 -12.30 -31.23 36.04
N HIS A 276 -13.27 -31.41 35.15
CA HIS A 276 -14.53 -32.12 35.47
C HIS A 276 -15.23 -32.63 34.19
N SER A 277 -15.91 -33.77 34.35
CA SER A 277 -16.43 -34.70 33.35
C SER A 277 -17.86 -34.43 32.86
N LEU A 278 -18.21 -35.05 31.71
CA LEU A 278 -19.56 -35.33 31.15
C LEU A 278 -20.22 -34.12 30.44
N LEU A 279 -20.83 -34.20 29.25
CA LEU A 279 -21.52 -35.28 28.54
C LEU A 279 -21.38 -35.10 27.01
N SER A 280 -21.22 -36.22 26.30
CA SER A 280 -21.34 -36.34 24.85
C SER A 280 -22.80 -36.28 24.38
N LYS A 281 -23.10 -35.49 23.35
CA LYS A 281 -24.19 -35.78 22.41
C LYS A 281 -23.70 -35.65 20.97
N ARG A 282 -23.54 -36.80 20.33
CA ARG A 282 -23.41 -36.97 18.88
C ARG A 282 -24.67 -36.42 18.19
N LEU A 283 -24.50 -35.55 17.21
CA LEU A 283 -25.47 -35.34 16.14
C LEU A 283 -24.97 -36.13 14.92
N LYS A 284 -25.79 -37.07 14.46
CA LYS A 284 -25.64 -37.75 13.17
C LYS A 284 -26.43 -36.96 12.13
N THR A 285 -25.75 -36.53 11.07
CA THR A 285 -26.25 -36.42 9.68
C THR A 285 -25.03 -36.58 8.80
#